data_AF-A0A524MTG5-F1
#
_entry.id   AF-A0A524MTG5-F1
#
_cell.length_a   1.000
_cell.length_b   1.000
_cell.length_c   1.000
_cell.angle_alpha   90.00
_cell.angle_beta   90.00
_cell.angle_gamma   90.00
#
_symmetry.space_group_name_H-M   'P 1'
#
loop_
_entity.id
_entity.type
_entity.pdbx_description
1 polymer ?
#
loop_
_entity_poly.entity_id
_entity_poly.type
_entity_poly.pdbx_seq_one_letter_code
_entity_poly.pdbx_strand_id
1 'polypeptide(L)'
;MMNLLGTALGAWRRRWRVRVLLLAILIAAVAGAIPTSGLWSAWWHHVLYWEKPLPSSQHFFACIRDADRLVVRDGGFNCCTSVRRNSVLFTITDPAELGNLRTHIQFVPFTNELTGGCLCCGWPGLDWYKGRSRLALTSVQHGHAIRWKQFGTSGLGPFRHGGDVPLTIESTIWLTKWLRDHGVTNDADYSEERIVRLQGIANKTFEAIGTNAPKPQG
;
A
#
# COMPACT_ATOMS: atom_id res chain seq x y z
N MET A 1 -43.81 8.28 43.52
CA MET A 1 -42.49 8.49 42.88
C MET A 1 -42.48 8.39 41.34
N MET A 2 -43.63 8.35 40.63
CA MET A 2 -43.65 8.15 39.16
C MET A 2 -43.69 9.43 38.29
N ASN A 3 -43.81 10.64 38.87
CA ASN A 3 -43.92 11.90 38.09
C ASN A 3 -42.60 12.64 37.79
N LEU A 4 -41.46 12.20 38.35
CA LEU A 4 -40.17 12.89 38.15
C LEU A 4 -39.41 12.41 36.90
N LEU A 5 -39.72 11.24 36.35
CA LEU A 5 -39.05 10.70 35.17
C LEU A 5 -39.56 11.32 33.85
N GLY A 6 -40.84 11.71 33.78
CA GLY A 6 -41.44 12.27 32.56
C GLY A 6 -40.87 13.64 32.14
N THR A 7 -40.52 14.49 33.12
CA THR A 7 -40.03 15.85 32.86
C THR A 7 -38.58 15.86 32.34
N ALA A 8 -37.72 14.99 32.86
CA ALA A 8 -36.33 14.84 32.43
C ALA A 8 -36.22 14.32 30.98
N LEU A 9 -37.03 13.33 30.60
CA LEU A 9 -37.08 12.78 29.24
C LEU A 9 -37.57 13.82 28.21
N GLY A 10 -38.54 14.66 28.59
CA GLY A 10 -39.04 15.75 27.74
C GLY A 10 -38.02 16.87 27.50
N ALA A 11 -37.19 17.20 28.51
CA ALA A 11 -36.12 18.19 28.36
C ALA A 11 -34.98 17.68 27.46
N TRP A 12 -34.61 16.40 27.60
CA TRP A 12 -33.56 15.78 26.79
C TRP A 12 -33.95 15.69 25.30
N ARG A 13 -35.18 15.24 24.98
CA ARG A 13 -35.67 15.17 23.59
C ARG A 13 -35.69 16.53 22.90
N ARG A 14 -36.03 17.61 23.63
CA ARG A 14 -36.01 18.98 23.09
C ARG A 14 -34.58 19.43 22.74
N ARG A 15 -33.61 19.19 23.62
CA ARG A 15 -32.20 19.53 23.35
C ARG A 15 -31.63 18.75 22.16
N TRP A 16 -32.00 17.48 22.03
CA TRP A 16 -31.56 16.66 20.89
C TRP A 16 -32.13 17.15 19.56
N ARG A 17 -33.43 17.47 19.52
CA ARG A 17 -34.07 18.06 18.32
C ARG A 17 -33.44 19.38 17.91
N VAL A 18 -33.13 20.26 18.85
CA VAL A 18 -32.46 21.55 18.56
C VAL A 18 -31.06 21.31 17.98
N ARG A 19 -30.29 20.36 18.52
CA ARG A 19 -28.96 20.03 17.99
C ARG A 19 -29.02 19.43 16.59
N VAL A 20 -29.97 18.54 16.33
CA VAL A 20 -30.19 17.97 14.99
C VAL A 20 -30.59 19.06 13.99
N LEU A 21 -31.48 19.97 14.40
CA LEU A 21 -31.91 21.08 13.56
C LEU A 21 -30.74 22.03 13.24
N LEU A 22 -29.94 22.40 14.24
CA LEU A 22 -28.75 23.24 14.05
C LEU A 22 -27.70 22.58 13.14
N LEU A 23 -27.49 21.26 13.28
CA LEU A 23 -26.59 20.51 12.40
C LEU A 23 -27.13 20.48 10.96
N ALA A 24 -28.43 20.27 10.78
CA ALA A 24 -29.06 20.30 9.46
C ALA A 24 -28.98 21.69 8.81
N ILE A 25 -29.21 22.76 9.58
CA ILE A 25 -29.05 24.15 9.12
C ILE A 25 -27.59 24.42 8.73
N LEU A 26 -26.62 23.95 9.52
CA LEU A 26 -25.19 24.12 9.21
C LEU A 26 -24.83 23.39 7.90
N ILE A 27 -25.28 22.15 7.72
CA ILE A 27 -25.05 21.39 6.49
C ILE A 27 -25.71 22.10 5.29
N ALA A 28 -26.94 22.57 5.44
CA ALA A 28 -27.66 23.28 4.37
C ALA A 28 -27.02 24.64 4.05
N ALA A 29 -26.53 25.38 5.05
CA ALA A 29 -25.84 26.65 4.85
C ALA A 29 -24.48 26.44 4.18
N VAL A 30 -23.72 25.43 4.59
CA VAL A 30 -22.48 25.03 3.91
C VAL A 30 -22.78 24.60 2.48
N ALA A 31 -23.85 23.84 2.25
CA ALA A 31 -24.25 23.40 0.92
C ALA A 31 -24.78 24.53 0.02
N GLY A 32 -25.48 25.52 0.59
CA GLY A 32 -26.02 26.67 -0.14
C GLY A 32 -24.98 27.78 -0.38
N ALA A 33 -23.93 27.85 0.45
CA ALA A 33 -22.79 28.72 0.23
C ALA A 33 -21.75 28.14 -0.75
N ILE A 34 -21.99 26.93 -1.26
CA ILE A 34 -21.22 26.38 -2.38
C ILE A 34 -21.49 27.29 -3.59
N PRO A 35 -20.46 27.98 -4.12
CA PRO A 35 -20.63 28.79 -5.31
C PRO A 35 -21.03 27.86 -6.46
N THR A 36 -22.19 28.11 -7.10
CA THR A 36 -22.60 27.43 -8.34
C THR A 36 -21.70 27.78 -9.53
N SER A 37 -20.68 28.63 -9.33
CA SER A 37 -19.61 28.85 -10.29
C SER A 37 -18.89 27.53 -10.54
N GLY A 38 -18.68 27.16 -11.82
CA GLY A 38 -18.06 25.91 -12.27
C GLY A 38 -16.66 25.55 -11.73
N LEU A 39 -16.10 26.34 -10.81
CA LEU A 39 -14.91 26.00 -10.04
C LEU A 39 -15.14 24.81 -9.08
N TRP A 40 -16.38 24.59 -8.63
CA TRP A 40 -16.67 23.48 -7.72
C TRP A 40 -16.74 22.13 -8.46
N SER A 41 -17.27 22.09 -9.69
CA SER A 41 -17.18 20.87 -10.50
C SER A 41 -15.73 20.57 -10.87
N ALA A 42 -14.89 21.57 -11.18
CA ALA A 42 -13.46 21.33 -11.42
C ALA A 42 -12.74 20.74 -10.19
N TRP A 43 -13.04 21.23 -8.97
CA TRP A 43 -12.44 20.70 -7.74
C TRP A 43 -12.99 19.32 -7.36
N TRP A 44 -14.30 19.08 -7.49
CA TRP A 44 -14.90 17.76 -7.26
C TRP A 44 -14.56 16.75 -8.33
N HIS A 45 -14.36 17.17 -9.58
CA HIS A 45 -13.76 16.31 -10.59
C HIS A 45 -12.30 16.02 -10.22
N HIS A 46 -11.51 16.96 -9.71
CA HIS A 46 -10.18 16.63 -9.19
C HIS A 46 -10.19 15.68 -7.97
N VAL A 47 -11.23 15.72 -7.14
CA VAL A 47 -11.38 14.89 -5.94
C VAL A 47 -12.06 13.53 -6.23
N LEU A 48 -13.01 13.46 -7.18
CA LEU A 48 -13.81 12.27 -7.53
C LEU A 48 -13.42 11.64 -8.87
N TYR A 49 -13.03 12.44 -9.88
CA TYR A 49 -12.32 11.98 -11.07
C TYR A 49 -10.82 11.97 -10.75
N TRP A 50 -10.44 11.13 -9.80
CA TRP A 50 -9.20 10.39 -10.01
C TRP A 50 -9.39 9.63 -11.31
N GLU A 51 -8.84 10.17 -12.41
CA GLU A 51 -8.63 9.46 -13.67
C GLU A 51 -8.24 8.03 -13.30
N LYS A 52 -9.04 7.04 -13.76
CA LYS A 52 -8.97 5.62 -13.38
C LYS A 52 -7.60 5.30 -12.81
N PRO A 53 -7.43 5.19 -11.48
CA PRO A 53 -6.11 5.07 -10.90
C PRO A 53 -5.46 3.91 -11.64
N LEU A 54 -4.30 4.17 -12.25
CA LEU A 54 -3.45 3.11 -12.73
C LEU A 54 -3.48 2.02 -11.64
N PRO A 55 -3.67 0.73 -11.98
CA PRO A 55 -3.52 -0.35 -11.02
C PRO A 55 -2.30 -0.03 -10.15
N SER A 56 -2.44 -0.12 -8.83
CA SER A 56 -1.46 0.39 -7.87
C SER A 56 0.00 0.00 -8.21
N SER A 57 0.19 -1.18 -8.81
CA SER A 57 1.43 -1.66 -9.41
C SER A 57 1.99 -0.81 -10.57
N GLN A 58 1.17 -0.39 -11.54
CA GLN A 58 1.57 0.48 -12.64
C GLN A 58 2.07 1.84 -12.15
N HIS A 59 1.42 2.40 -11.13
CA HIS A 59 1.87 3.66 -10.52
C HIS A 59 3.24 3.49 -9.84
N PHE A 60 3.46 2.34 -9.19
CA PHE A 60 4.75 2.00 -8.61
C PHE A 60 5.85 1.90 -9.67
N PHE A 61 5.63 1.15 -10.75
CA PHE A 61 6.61 1.03 -11.82
C PHE A 61 6.89 2.37 -12.51
N ALA A 62 5.88 3.21 -12.74
CA ALA A 62 6.07 4.54 -13.28
C ALA A 62 6.96 5.40 -12.36
N CYS A 63 6.75 5.33 -11.05
CA CYS A 63 7.53 6.07 -10.06
C CYS A 63 9.00 5.62 -10.00
N ILE A 64 9.28 4.31 -10.04
CA ILE A 64 10.64 3.79 -9.94
C ILE A 64 11.36 3.65 -11.30
N ARG A 65 10.66 3.94 -12.41
CA ARG A 65 11.23 3.81 -13.77
C ARG A 65 12.49 4.65 -13.97
N ASP A 66 12.54 5.83 -13.37
CA ASP A 66 13.65 6.75 -13.62
C ASP A 66 14.74 6.64 -12.54
N ALA A 67 14.56 5.74 -11.56
CA ALA A 67 15.50 5.55 -10.45
C ALA A 67 16.91 5.20 -10.96
N ASP A 68 17.91 5.89 -10.43
CA ASP A 68 19.34 5.67 -10.70
C ASP A 68 20.08 5.08 -9.51
N ARG A 69 19.39 4.95 -8.37
CA ARG A 69 19.96 4.36 -7.16
C ARG A 69 18.88 3.71 -6.31
N LEU A 70 19.19 2.54 -5.79
CA LEU A 70 18.44 1.89 -4.71
C LEU A 70 19.32 1.87 -3.45
N VAL A 71 18.74 2.26 -2.32
CA VAL A 71 19.37 2.12 -1.00
C VAL A 71 18.57 1.13 -0.18
N VAL A 72 19.19 0.04 0.24
CA VAL A 72 18.58 -0.95 1.11
C VAL A 72 18.97 -0.67 2.55
N ARG A 73 18.00 -0.62 3.45
CA ARG A 73 18.18 -0.19 4.86
C ARG A 73 17.76 -1.25 5.85
N ASP A 74 18.42 -1.22 7.00
CA ASP A 74 18.09 -2.04 8.16
C ASP A 74 16.93 -1.40 8.94
N GLY A 75 15.73 -1.60 8.41
CA GLY A 75 14.49 -1.10 8.98
C GLY A 75 13.43 -0.88 7.91
N GLY A 76 12.17 -0.95 8.31
CA GLY A 76 11.04 -0.92 7.37
C GLY A 76 10.63 0.45 6.88
N PHE A 77 9.38 0.51 6.45
CA PHE A 77 8.65 1.72 6.14
C PHE A 77 8.63 2.69 7.34
N ASN A 78 8.45 3.99 7.08
CA ASN A 78 8.45 5.06 8.08
C ASN A 78 7.17 5.08 8.95
N CYS A 79 6.84 3.94 9.58
CA CYS A 79 5.61 3.73 10.33
C CYS A 79 5.82 3.89 11.85
N CYS A 80 6.91 3.34 12.41
CA CYS A 80 7.23 3.40 13.85
C CYS A 80 8.44 4.29 14.15
N THR A 81 9.41 4.40 13.23
CA THR A 81 10.65 5.16 13.43
C THR A 81 11.06 5.90 12.16
N SER A 82 11.84 6.97 12.33
CA SER A 82 12.37 7.72 11.19
C SER A 82 13.37 6.88 10.41
N VAL A 83 13.07 6.61 9.14
CA VAL A 83 13.97 5.89 8.22
C VAL A 83 15.35 6.55 8.02
N ARG A 84 15.49 7.84 8.39
CA ARG A 84 16.78 8.54 8.37
C ARG A 84 17.80 7.97 9.35
N ARG A 85 17.34 7.25 10.38
CA ARG A 85 18.20 6.65 11.42
C ARG A 85 18.56 5.20 11.13
N ASN A 86 17.89 4.57 10.16
CA ASN A 86 18.15 3.18 9.80
C ASN A 86 19.50 3.10 9.08
N SER A 87 20.35 2.17 9.49
CA SER A 87 21.62 1.90 8.82
C SER A 87 21.37 1.47 7.37
N VAL A 88 22.31 1.78 6.49
CA VAL A 88 22.30 1.31 5.11
C VAL A 88 22.95 -0.07 5.10
N LEU A 89 22.24 -1.07 4.61
CA LEU A 89 22.77 -2.42 4.43
C LEU A 89 23.65 -2.45 3.18
N PHE A 90 23.12 -1.98 2.06
CA PHE A 90 23.88 -1.80 0.81
C PHE A 90 23.20 -0.77 -0.11
N THR A 91 23.89 -0.40 -1.19
CA THR A 91 23.41 0.56 -2.19
C THR A 91 23.77 0.06 -3.58
N ILE A 92 22.81 0.16 -4.50
CA ILE A 92 23.00 -0.18 -5.90
C ILE A 92 22.91 1.07 -6.74
N THR A 93 23.86 1.22 -7.65
CA THR A 93 23.91 2.29 -8.65
C THR A 93 24.15 1.75 -10.06
N ASP A 94 24.39 0.45 -10.22
CA ASP A 94 24.52 -0.17 -11.53
C ASP A 94 23.14 -0.18 -12.24
N PRO A 95 23.00 0.49 -13.41
CA PRO A 95 21.74 0.53 -14.13
C PRO A 95 21.30 -0.86 -14.63
N ALA A 96 22.22 -1.79 -14.90
CA ALA A 96 21.87 -3.13 -15.34
C ALA A 96 21.22 -3.92 -14.19
N GLU A 97 21.82 -3.90 -13.00
CA GLU A 97 21.23 -4.49 -11.80
C GLU A 97 19.88 -3.86 -11.42
N LEU A 98 19.76 -2.52 -11.46
CA LEU A 98 18.47 -1.85 -11.22
C LEU A 98 17.41 -2.23 -12.26
N GLY A 99 17.82 -2.41 -13.52
CA GLY A 99 16.97 -2.97 -14.57
C GLY A 99 16.47 -4.37 -14.19
N ASN A 100 17.40 -5.25 -13.82
CA ASN A 100 17.13 -6.64 -13.45
C ASN A 100 16.19 -6.76 -12.24
N LEU A 101 16.39 -5.94 -11.20
CA LEU A 101 15.51 -5.88 -10.04
C LEU A 101 14.09 -5.50 -10.45
N ARG A 102 13.93 -4.46 -11.29
CA ARG A 102 12.61 -3.99 -11.73
C ARG A 102 11.85 -5.02 -12.55
N THR A 103 12.53 -5.80 -13.39
CA THR A 103 11.88 -6.84 -14.21
C THR A 103 11.42 -8.04 -13.38
N HIS A 104 12.09 -8.30 -12.25
CA HIS A 104 11.75 -9.41 -11.36
C HIS A 104 10.76 -9.05 -10.25
N ILE A 105 10.55 -7.77 -9.95
CA ILE A 105 9.42 -7.35 -9.10
C ILE A 105 8.15 -7.43 -9.95
N GLN A 106 7.28 -8.37 -9.62
CA GLN A 106 5.97 -8.55 -10.24
C GLN A 106 4.93 -8.72 -9.14
N PHE A 107 3.76 -8.14 -9.36
CA PHE A 107 2.66 -8.18 -8.41
C PHE A 107 1.58 -9.13 -8.91
N VAL A 108 0.92 -9.83 -7.99
CA VAL A 108 -0.27 -10.59 -8.36
C VAL A 108 -1.37 -9.61 -8.81
N PRO A 109 -2.19 -9.97 -9.82
CA PRO A 109 -3.37 -9.19 -10.17
C PRO A 109 -4.33 -9.16 -8.97
N PHE A 110 -4.35 -8.05 -8.23
CA PHE A 110 -5.12 -7.91 -7.00
C PHE A 110 -6.14 -6.79 -7.15
N THR A 111 -7.40 -7.07 -6.81
CA THR A 111 -8.53 -6.16 -7.03
C THR A 111 -9.16 -5.66 -5.72
N ASN A 112 -8.67 -6.07 -4.55
CA ASN A 112 -9.33 -5.76 -3.28
C ASN A 112 -8.39 -5.16 -2.22
N GLU A 113 -7.92 -3.94 -2.47
CA GLU A 113 -7.02 -3.13 -1.62
C GLU A 113 -7.59 -2.82 -0.21
N LEU A 114 -8.80 -3.28 0.11
CA LEU A 114 -9.48 -3.05 1.39
C LEU A 114 -9.21 -4.13 2.44
N THR A 115 -8.72 -5.31 2.06
CA THR A 115 -8.53 -6.42 3.00
C THR A 115 -7.08 -6.52 3.49
N GLY A 116 -6.79 -5.80 4.57
CA GLY A 116 -5.76 -6.21 5.54
C GLY A 116 -4.31 -5.86 5.19
N GLY A 117 -3.92 -4.60 5.41
CA GLY A 117 -2.49 -4.29 5.60
C GLY A 117 -2.04 -4.74 7.00
N CYS A 118 -0.86 -5.37 7.11
CA CYS A 118 -0.28 -5.55 8.45
C CYS A 118 0.09 -4.16 9.01
N LEU A 119 -0.09 -3.95 10.32
CA LEU A 119 0.43 -2.78 11.03
C LEU A 119 1.95 -2.80 11.24
N CYS A 120 2.63 -3.84 10.77
CA CYS A 120 4.07 -3.93 10.70
C CYS A 120 4.65 -2.81 9.82
N CYS A 121 5.92 -2.43 10.00
CA CYS A 121 6.61 -1.55 9.05
C CYS A 121 7.24 -2.32 7.87
N GLY A 122 7.39 -3.64 7.97
CA GLY A 122 8.17 -4.46 7.03
C GLY A 122 9.68 -4.39 7.29
N TRP A 123 10.46 -5.22 6.59
CA TRP A 123 11.92 -5.23 6.57
C TRP A 123 12.43 -6.11 5.41
N PRO A 124 13.51 -5.73 4.69
CA PRO A 124 14.24 -4.47 4.80
C PRO A 124 13.51 -3.31 4.09
N GLY A 125 14.01 -2.10 4.31
CA GLY A 125 13.56 -0.89 3.61
C GLY A 125 14.24 -0.78 2.25
N LEU A 126 13.47 -0.40 1.23
CA LEU A 126 13.91 -0.23 -0.15
C LEU A 126 13.62 1.22 -0.57
N ASP A 127 14.65 2.06 -0.58
CA ASP A 127 14.53 3.48 -0.95
C ASP A 127 15.01 3.71 -2.38
N TRP A 128 14.13 4.21 -3.25
CA TRP A 128 14.40 4.48 -4.66
C TRP A 128 14.72 5.96 -4.87
N TYR A 129 15.82 6.26 -5.57
CA TYR A 129 16.30 7.63 -5.77
C TYR A 129 16.52 7.98 -7.24
N LYS A 130 16.38 9.28 -7.55
CA LYS A 130 16.95 9.96 -8.71
C LYS A 130 17.89 11.05 -8.23
N GLY A 131 19.20 10.86 -8.42
CA GLY A 131 20.22 11.75 -7.90
C GLY A 131 20.07 11.94 -6.39
N ARG A 132 19.67 13.15 -5.95
CA ARG A 132 19.46 13.48 -4.52
C ARG A 132 18.02 13.35 -4.05
N SER A 133 17.06 13.13 -4.95
CA SER A 133 15.64 13.04 -4.61
C SER A 133 15.21 11.60 -4.40
N ARG A 134 14.42 11.32 -3.36
CA ARG A 134 13.81 10.00 -3.14
C ARG A 134 12.48 9.93 -3.88
N LEU A 135 12.37 9.03 -4.84
CA LEU A 135 11.17 8.77 -5.63
C LEU A 135 10.15 7.96 -4.82
N ALA A 136 10.60 6.86 -4.22
CA ALA A 136 9.76 5.98 -3.44
C ALA A 136 10.48 5.52 -2.16
N LEU A 137 9.75 5.50 -1.06
CA LEU A 137 10.12 4.83 0.17
C LEU A 137 9.26 3.57 0.24
N THR A 138 9.88 2.40 0.19
CA THR A 138 9.19 1.11 0.25
C THR A 138 9.84 0.18 1.25
N SER A 139 9.22 -0.96 1.50
CA SER A 139 9.83 -2.03 2.30
C SER A 139 9.23 -3.37 1.88
N VAL A 140 9.99 -4.44 2.09
CA VAL A 140 9.45 -5.79 1.95
C VAL A 140 8.60 -6.11 3.17
N GLN A 141 7.37 -6.55 2.95
CA GLN A 141 6.44 -6.91 3.99
C GLN A 141 6.32 -8.43 4.06
N HIS A 142 6.67 -8.99 5.23
CA HIS A 142 6.66 -10.42 5.51
C HIS A 142 7.37 -11.27 4.45
N GLY A 143 8.39 -10.72 3.79
CA GLY A 143 9.11 -11.38 2.70
C GLY A 143 8.31 -11.67 1.42
N HIS A 144 7.06 -11.20 1.24
CA HIS A 144 6.22 -11.57 0.09
C HIS A 144 5.30 -10.47 -0.46
N ALA A 145 5.40 -9.26 0.07
CA ALA A 145 4.70 -8.09 -0.46
C ALA A 145 5.61 -6.88 -0.46
N ILE A 146 5.32 -5.88 -1.28
CA ILE A 146 5.94 -4.56 -1.18
C ILE A 146 4.95 -3.62 -0.50
N ARG A 147 5.42 -2.94 0.54
CA ARG A 147 4.69 -1.83 1.14
C ARG A 147 5.08 -0.52 0.47
N TRP A 148 4.08 0.28 0.13
CA TRP A 148 4.28 1.65 -0.34
C TRP A 148 3.11 2.56 0.01
N LYS A 149 3.39 3.83 0.31
CA LYS A 149 2.34 4.81 0.67
C LYS A 149 1.25 4.92 -0.39
N GLN A 150 1.65 4.84 -1.66
CA GLN A 150 0.76 5.10 -2.79
C GLN A 150 0.02 3.84 -3.25
N PHE A 151 0.22 2.69 -2.59
CA PHE A 151 -0.63 1.51 -2.76
C PHE A 151 -1.96 1.58 -1.99
N GLY A 152 -2.08 2.48 -1.00
CA GLY A 152 -3.30 2.59 -0.19
C GLY A 152 -4.38 3.42 -0.87
N THR A 153 -5.61 2.91 -0.91
CA THR A 153 -6.80 3.61 -1.46
C THR A 153 -7.57 4.44 -0.45
N SER A 154 -7.26 4.35 0.84
CA SER A 154 -7.94 5.14 1.87
C SER A 154 -7.51 6.61 1.82
N GLY A 155 -8.05 7.35 0.85
CA GLY A 155 -7.92 8.79 0.75
C GLY A 155 -8.67 9.55 1.85
N LEU A 156 -9.56 8.88 2.58
CA LEU A 156 -10.44 9.46 3.60
C LEU A 156 -9.83 9.33 5.00
N GLY A 157 -9.25 10.43 5.49
CA GLY A 157 -8.92 10.64 6.91
C GLY A 157 -7.44 10.53 7.28
N PRO A 158 -7.12 10.75 8.58
CA PRO A 158 -5.74 10.76 9.10
C PRO A 158 -5.07 9.37 9.12
N PHE A 159 -5.77 8.32 8.71
CA PHE A 159 -5.32 6.92 8.79
C PHE A 159 -4.81 6.38 7.45
N ARG A 160 -3.98 7.16 6.75
CA ARG A 160 -3.25 6.66 5.57
C ARG A 160 -2.13 5.71 6.00
N HIS A 161 -2.49 4.46 6.24
CA HIS A 161 -1.53 3.37 6.35
C HIS A 161 -1.07 3.00 4.93
N GLY A 162 0.23 2.76 4.74
CA GLY A 162 0.74 2.32 3.43
C GLY A 162 0.00 1.06 2.98
N GLY A 163 -0.22 0.93 1.68
CA GLY A 163 -0.79 -0.29 1.11
C GLY A 163 0.30 -1.34 0.95
N ASP A 164 -0.10 -2.61 1.04
CA ASP A 164 0.74 -3.77 0.77
C ASP A 164 0.23 -4.41 -0.52
N VAL A 165 1.11 -4.57 -1.51
CA VAL A 165 0.76 -5.28 -2.74
C VAL A 165 1.55 -6.58 -2.79
N PRO A 166 0.88 -7.75 -2.83
CA PRO A 166 1.56 -9.03 -2.84
C PRO A 166 2.37 -9.23 -4.13
N LEU A 167 3.57 -9.77 -3.97
CA LEU A 167 4.40 -10.20 -5.08
C LEU A 167 3.88 -11.53 -5.65
N THR A 168 4.19 -11.82 -6.91
CA THR A 168 4.05 -13.21 -7.39
C THR A 168 5.00 -14.12 -6.63
N ILE A 169 4.78 -15.44 -6.72
CA ILE A 169 5.65 -16.40 -6.02
C ILE A 169 7.06 -16.39 -6.59
N GLU A 170 7.22 -16.23 -7.91
CA GLU A 170 8.52 -16.13 -8.57
C GLU A 170 9.26 -14.87 -8.12
N SER A 171 8.58 -13.73 -8.09
CA SER A 171 9.13 -12.46 -7.59
C SER A 171 9.53 -12.54 -6.13
N THR A 172 8.72 -13.21 -5.30
CA THR A 172 9.03 -13.46 -3.89
C THR A 172 10.33 -14.24 -3.76
N ILE A 173 10.43 -15.39 -4.41
CA ILE A 173 11.63 -16.26 -4.39
C ILE A 173 12.86 -15.49 -4.86
N TRP A 174 12.73 -14.80 -6.00
CA TRP A 174 13.83 -14.06 -6.60
C TRP A 174 14.30 -12.93 -5.68
N LEU A 175 13.39 -12.11 -5.16
CA LEU A 175 13.73 -10.96 -4.33
C LEU A 175 14.36 -11.40 -3.01
N THR A 176 13.84 -12.46 -2.38
CA THR A 176 14.40 -13.03 -1.16
C THR A 176 15.83 -13.53 -1.40
N LYS A 177 16.06 -14.28 -2.48
CA LYS A 177 17.40 -14.75 -2.84
C LYS A 177 18.35 -13.59 -3.13
N TRP A 178 17.90 -12.63 -3.94
CA TRP A 178 18.71 -11.47 -4.32
C TRP A 178 19.10 -10.62 -3.10
N LEU A 179 18.18 -10.37 -2.16
CA LEU A 179 18.48 -9.67 -0.91
C LEU A 179 19.50 -10.44 -0.07
N ARG A 180 19.34 -11.76 0.03
CA ARG A 180 20.28 -12.61 0.75
C ARG A 180 21.67 -12.62 0.13
N ASP A 181 21.76 -12.71 -1.19
CA ASP A 181 23.02 -12.67 -1.94
C ASP A 181 23.75 -11.33 -1.72
N HIS A 182 23.02 -10.26 -1.32
CA HIS A 182 23.55 -8.97 -0.86
C HIS A 182 23.80 -8.89 0.65
N GLY A 183 23.76 -10.00 1.38
CA GLY A 183 24.05 -10.07 2.81
C GLY A 183 22.88 -9.77 3.74
N VAL A 184 21.63 -9.71 3.24
CA VAL A 184 20.44 -9.54 4.08
C VAL A 184 20.00 -10.89 4.64
N THR A 185 20.41 -11.20 5.87
CA THR A 185 20.23 -12.55 6.47
C THR A 185 19.53 -12.57 7.83
N ASN A 186 19.25 -11.42 8.43
CA ASN A 186 18.85 -11.31 9.85
C ASN A 186 17.39 -11.67 10.16
N ASP A 187 16.63 -12.22 9.22
CA ASP A 187 15.21 -12.53 9.41
C ASP A 187 14.88 -13.89 8.79
N ALA A 188 14.02 -14.67 9.47
CA ALA A 188 13.51 -15.96 9.02
C ALA A 188 12.81 -15.86 7.65
N ASP A 189 12.34 -14.67 7.29
CA ASP A 189 11.79 -14.36 5.98
C ASP A 189 12.81 -14.50 4.82
N TYR A 190 14.12 -14.60 5.11
CA TYR A 190 15.21 -14.70 4.11
C TYR A 190 16.05 -15.97 4.23
N SER A 191 15.56 -16.97 4.96
CA SER A 191 16.26 -18.24 5.12
C SER A 191 16.23 -19.10 3.85
N GLU A 192 17.25 -19.95 3.65
CA GLU A 192 17.27 -20.91 2.53
C GLU A 192 16.08 -21.88 2.62
N GLU A 193 15.72 -22.32 3.82
CA GLU A 193 14.59 -23.23 4.04
C GLU A 193 13.28 -22.63 3.52
N ARG A 194 13.09 -21.33 3.72
CA ARG A 194 11.92 -20.62 3.21
C ARG A 194 11.95 -20.52 1.68
N ILE A 195 13.10 -20.18 1.10
CA ILE A 195 13.27 -20.13 -0.37
C ILE A 195 12.91 -21.49 -0.98
N VAL A 196 13.48 -22.57 -0.45
CA VAL A 196 13.21 -23.95 -0.89
C VAL A 196 11.73 -24.30 -0.74
N ARG A 197 11.10 -23.92 0.38
CA ARG A 197 9.67 -24.15 0.60
C ARG A 197 8.82 -23.41 -0.45
N LEU A 198 9.13 -22.16 -0.74
CA LEU A 198 8.41 -21.36 -1.74
C LEU A 198 8.58 -21.94 -3.15
N GLN A 199 9.78 -22.39 -3.50
CA GLN A 199 10.04 -23.09 -4.77
C GLN A 199 9.19 -24.36 -4.89
N GLY A 200 9.09 -25.15 -3.82
CA GLY A 200 8.22 -26.33 -3.78
C GLY A 200 6.74 -26.01 -3.99
N ILE A 201 6.25 -24.88 -3.45
CA ILE A 201 4.88 -24.40 -3.68
C ILE A 201 4.69 -23.96 -5.14
N ALA A 202 5.65 -23.22 -5.70
CA ALA A 202 5.61 -22.77 -7.09
C ALA A 202 5.53 -23.97 -8.05
N ASN A 203 6.42 -24.95 -7.87
CA ASN A 203 6.46 -26.16 -8.70
C ASN A 203 5.14 -26.94 -8.66
N LYS A 204 4.55 -27.14 -7.47
CA LYS A 204 3.24 -27.79 -7.32
C LYS A 204 2.11 -27.02 -8.00
N THR A 205 2.17 -25.69 -7.94
CA THR A 205 1.19 -24.83 -8.59
C THR A 205 1.27 -24.96 -10.11
N PHE A 206 2.48 -25.01 -10.68
CA PHE A 206 2.69 -25.24 -12.10
C PHE A 206 2.22 -26.63 -12.55
N GLU A 207 2.49 -27.69 -11.79
CA GLU A 207 1.99 -29.03 -12.07
C GLU A 207 0.46 -29.08 -12.08
N ALA A 208 -0.19 -28.43 -11.12
CA ALA A 208 -1.64 -28.33 -11.05
C ALA A 208 -2.25 -27.54 -12.21
N ILE A 209 -1.58 -26.50 -12.71
CA ILE A 209 -2.05 -25.73 -13.87
C ILE A 209 -1.82 -26.51 -15.16
N GLY A 210 -0.64 -27.13 -15.33
CA GLY A 210 -0.29 -27.89 -16.53
C GLY A 210 -1.14 -29.14 -16.73
N THR A 211 -1.63 -29.75 -15.64
CA THR A 211 -2.57 -30.88 -15.71
C THR A 211 -4.00 -30.46 -16.05
N ASN A 212 -4.37 -29.20 -15.81
CA ASN A 212 -5.70 -28.65 -16.05
C ASN A 212 -5.77 -27.70 -17.26
N ALA A 213 -4.68 -27.55 -18.01
CA ALA A 213 -4.71 -26.78 -19.25
C ALA A 213 -5.75 -27.42 -20.19
N PRO A 214 -6.76 -26.67 -20.65
CA PRO A 214 -7.77 -27.22 -21.55
C PRO A 214 -7.05 -27.81 -22.76
N LYS A 215 -7.29 -29.09 -23.04
CA LYS A 215 -6.78 -29.73 -24.26
C LYS A 215 -7.26 -28.87 -25.44
N PRO A 216 -6.39 -28.55 -26.41
CA PRO A 216 -6.82 -27.83 -27.60
C PRO A 216 -7.99 -28.60 -28.22
N GLN A 217 -9.13 -27.92 -28.40
CA GLN A 217 -10.27 -28.46 -29.12
C GLN A 217 -9.86 -28.49 -30.60
N GLY A 218 -9.47 -29.67 -31.07
CA GLY A 218 -9.26 -29.96 -32.49
C GLY A 218 -10.58 -30.25 -33.20
#